data_AF-A0ABD4WLD1-F1
#
_entry.id   AF-A0ABD4WLD1-F1
#
_cell.length_a   1.000
_cell.length_b   1.000
_cell.length_c   1.000
_cell.angle_alpha   90.00
_cell.angle_beta   90.00
_cell.angle_gamma   90.00
#
_symmetry.space_group_name_H-M   'P 1'
#
loop_
_entity.id
_entity.type
_entity.pdbx_description
1 polymer ?
#
loop_
_entity_poly.entity_id
_entity_poly.type
_entity_poly.pdbx_seq_one_letter_code
_entity_poly.pdbx_strand_id
1 'polypeptide(L)'
;MLVGEILNKIINKEITINELATIYNVTDQTIQRKIKKLGYEWDRKKSNYKYIGKSPQPLDTDFSTLFRKKQVSNYKHSQVKNKDKKKVSYSKGTSDILDVLLVRTKAPSKRVYQGFYFDKDVLSIINSVPKNYKSELVNEALRKVFKEKGLL
;
A
#
# COMPACT_ATOMS: atom_id res chain seq x y z
N MET A 1 14.78 -18.79 11.25
CA MET A 1 13.81 -19.85 11.61
C MET A 1 13.09 -20.23 10.33
N LEU A 2 13.03 -21.52 10.03
CA LEU A 2 12.38 -21.98 8.81
C LEU A 2 10.85 -21.82 8.92
N VAL A 3 10.17 -21.64 7.78
CA VAL A 3 8.70 -21.59 7.74
C VAL A 3 8.09 -22.84 8.36
N GLY A 4 8.64 -24.03 8.05
CA GLY A 4 8.14 -25.31 8.61
C GLY A 4 8.23 -25.38 10.13
N GLU A 5 9.35 -24.92 10.71
CA GLU A 5 9.54 -24.90 12.16
C GLU A 5 8.55 -23.96 12.85
N ILE A 6 8.33 -22.77 12.29
CA ILE A 6 7.40 -21.79 12.86
C ILE A 6 5.97 -22.30 12.83
N LEU A 7 5.54 -22.93 11.73
CA LEU A 7 4.20 -23.50 11.65
C LEU A 7 3.99 -24.61 12.68
N ASN A 8 4.98 -25.49 12.87
CA ASN A 8 4.92 -26.53 13.89
C ASN A 8 4.87 -25.95 15.31
N LYS A 9 5.68 -24.94 15.61
CA LYS A 9 5.65 -24.27 16.93
C LYS A 9 4.30 -23.59 17.21
N ILE A 10 3.66 -23.02 16.18
CA ILE A 10 2.30 -22.45 16.33
C ILE A 10 1.26 -23.57 16.56
N ILE A 11 1.36 -24.69 15.85
CA ILE A 11 0.46 -25.85 16.02
C ILE A 11 0.60 -26.44 17.43
N ASN A 12 1.83 -26.57 17.92
CA ASN A 12 2.14 -27.06 19.27
C ASN A 12 1.81 -26.04 20.37
N LYS A 13 1.37 -24.82 20.02
CA LYS A 13 1.12 -23.71 20.94
C LYS A 13 2.35 -23.28 21.76
N GLU A 14 3.54 -23.58 21.26
CA GLU A 14 4.81 -23.18 21.89
C GLU A 14 5.11 -21.69 21.67
N ILE A 15 4.64 -21.15 20.56
CA ILE A 15 4.83 -19.74 20.19
C ILE A 15 3.52 -19.18 19.65
N THR A 16 3.17 -17.98 20.12
CA THR A 16 2.01 -17.23 19.63
C THR A 16 2.37 -16.32 18.44
N ILE A 17 1.36 -15.93 17.67
CA ILE A 17 1.55 -14.96 16.57
C ILE A 17 2.09 -13.62 17.11
N ASN A 18 1.67 -13.22 18.30
CA ASN A 18 2.08 -11.97 18.95
C ASN A 18 3.57 -12.01 19.32
N GLU A 19 4.07 -13.13 19.82
CA GLU A 19 5.50 -13.30 20.11
C GLU A 19 6.33 -13.26 18.82
N LEU A 20 5.88 -13.93 17.76
CA LEU A 20 6.54 -13.80 16.45
C LEU A 20 6.53 -12.35 15.96
N ALA A 21 5.46 -11.60 16.19
CA ALA A 21 5.36 -10.19 15.83
C ALA A 21 6.40 -9.35 16.56
N THR A 22 6.59 -9.60 17.86
CA THR A 22 7.65 -8.94 18.63
C THR A 22 9.06 -9.30 18.15
N ILE A 23 9.34 -10.59 17.86
CA ILE A 23 10.66 -11.06 17.39
C ILE A 23 11.03 -10.41 16.05
N TYR A 24 10.07 -10.34 15.12
CA TYR A 24 10.31 -9.79 13.79
C TYR A 24 10.05 -8.29 13.68
N ASN A 25 9.65 -7.62 14.78
CA ASN A 25 9.27 -6.21 14.83
C ASN A 25 8.24 -5.84 13.74
N VAL A 26 7.20 -6.68 13.62
CA VAL A 26 6.09 -6.51 12.68
C VAL A 26 4.76 -6.67 13.40
N THR A 27 3.66 -6.34 12.73
CA THR A 27 2.32 -6.53 13.30
C THR A 27 1.82 -7.97 13.09
N ASP A 28 0.95 -8.46 13.97
CA ASP A 28 0.32 -9.79 13.86
C ASP A 28 -0.34 -9.99 12.49
N GLN A 29 -1.02 -8.95 11.99
CA GLN A 29 -1.63 -8.93 10.67
C GLN A 29 -0.60 -9.14 9.55
N THR A 30 0.61 -8.62 9.71
CA THR A 30 1.69 -8.80 8.73
C THR A 30 2.13 -10.25 8.70
N ILE A 31 2.29 -10.88 9.86
CA ILE A 31 2.62 -12.32 9.97
C ILE A 31 1.56 -13.17 9.30
N GLN A 32 0.29 -12.95 9.64
CA GLN A 32 -0.84 -13.67 9.05
C GLN A 32 -0.89 -13.50 7.51
N ARG A 33 -0.67 -12.27 7.01
CA ARG A 33 -0.59 -12.01 5.57
C ARG A 33 0.57 -12.72 4.89
N LYS A 34 1.74 -12.81 5.53
CA LYS A 34 2.91 -13.50 4.97
C LYS A 34 2.68 -15.01 4.92
N ILE A 35 2.14 -15.61 5.98
CA ILE A 35 1.76 -17.03 6.02
C ILE A 35 0.71 -17.33 4.92
N LYS A 36 -0.29 -16.45 4.76
CA LYS A 36 -1.28 -16.56 3.68
C LYS A 36 -0.65 -16.45 2.29
N LYS A 37 0.33 -15.56 2.10
CA LYS A 37 1.06 -15.40 0.83
C LYS A 37 1.87 -16.65 0.47
N LEU A 38 2.35 -17.38 1.47
CA LEU A 38 3.01 -18.67 1.28
C LEU A 38 2.05 -19.80 0.91
N GLY A 39 0.74 -19.54 0.84
CA GLY A 39 -0.27 -20.54 0.49
C GLY A 39 -0.79 -21.32 1.69
N TYR A 40 -0.54 -20.87 2.92
CA TYR A 40 -1.10 -21.50 4.12
C TYR A 40 -2.35 -20.75 4.58
N GLU A 41 -3.42 -21.49 4.82
CA GLU A 41 -4.66 -20.97 5.40
C GLU A 41 -4.90 -21.61 6.77
N TRP A 42 -5.37 -20.81 7.72
CA TRP A 42 -5.67 -21.28 9.07
C TRP A 42 -7.03 -21.98 9.09
N ASP A 43 -7.04 -23.27 9.39
CA ASP A 43 -8.26 -24.03 9.68
C ASP A 43 -8.63 -23.86 11.15
N ARG A 44 -9.65 -23.04 11.42
CA ARG A 44 -10.14 -22.79 12.79
C ARG A 44 -10.63 -24.06 13.48
N LYS A 45 -11.13 -25.05 12.74
CA LYS A 45 -11.70 -26.28 13.33
C LYS A 45 -10.61 -27.21 13.82
N LYS A 46 -9.50 -27.29 13.09
CA LYS A 46 -8.37 -28.15 13.40
C LYS A 46 -7.24 -27.42 14.14
N SER A 47 -7.38 -26.11 14.34
CA SER A 47 -6.33 -25.23 14.88
C SER A 47 -4.98 -25.47 14.20
N ASN A 48 -5.00 -25.64 12.88
CA ASN A 48 -3.80 -25.95 12.10
C ASN A 48 -3.74 -25.13 10.80
N TYR A 49 -2.54 -25.02 10.23
CA TYR A 49 -2.35 -24.42 8.91
C TYR A 49 -2.44 -25.48 7.82
N LYS A 50 -3.36 -25.27 6.86
CA LYS A 50 -3.49 -26.10 5.66
C LYS A 50 -2.82 -25.42 4.48
N TYR A 51 -1.99 -26.16 3.76
CA TYR A 51 -1.37 -25.68 2.52
C TYR A 51 -2.35 -25.80 1.34
N ILE A 52 -2.62 -24.69 0.66
CA ILE A 52 -3.52 -24.55 -0.51
C ILE A 52 -2.73 -23.98 -1.71
N GLY A 53 -1.40 -23.81 -1.58
CA GLY A 53 -0.54 -23.25 -2.63
C GLY A 53 -0.18 -24.21 -3.77
N LYS A 54 0.46 -23.68 -4.82
CA LYS A 54 1.06 -24.49 -5.92
C LYS A 54 2.30 -25.21 -5.40
N SER A 55 2.50 -26.47 -5.80
CA SER A 55 3.75 -27.23 -5.52
C SER A 55 4.96 -26.46 -6.07
N PRO A 56 6.10 -26.36 -5.37
CA PRO A 56 6.52 -27.03 -4.14
C PRO A 56 6.23 -26.24 -2.85
N GLN A 57 6.05 -26.96 -1.74
CA GLN A 57 5.80 -26.38 -0.42
C GLN A 57 7.06 -25.66 0.11
N PRO A 58 7.00 -24.36 0.46
CA PRO A 58 8.18 -23.59 0.85
C PRO A 58 8.55 -23.81 2.32
N LEU A 59 8.75 -25.07 2.73
CA LEU A 59 9.10 -25.46 4.10
C LEU A 59 10.50 -24.96 4.50
N ASP A 60 11.44 -25.03 3.55
CA ASP A 60 12.86 -24.70 3.74
C ASP A 60 13.18 -23.21 3.53
N THR A 61 12.16 -22.37 3.36
CA THR A 61 12.39 -20.91 3.26
C THR A 61 12.56 -20.30 4.65
N ASP A 62 13.59 -19.47 4.83
CA ASP A 62 13.77 -18.70 6.06
C ASP A 62 12.67 -17.64 6.18
N PHE A 63 11.90 -17.70 7.27
CA PHE A 63 10.74 -16.86 7.53
C PHE A 63 11.11 -15.37 7.59
N SER A 64 12.34 -15.07 8.01
CA SER A 64 12.87 -13.70 8.11
C SER A 64 12.91 -13.01 6.73
N THR A 65 13.12 -13.77 5.66
CA THR A 65 13.15 -13.26 4.28
C THR A 65 11.78 -12.71 3.84
N LEU A 66 10.69 -13.14 4.47
CA LEU A 66 9.34 -12.65 4.18
C LEU A 66 9.17 -11.18 4.56
N PHE A 67 9.93 -10.71 5.54
CA PHE A 67 9.85 -9.35 6.07
C PHE A 67 10.97 -8.46 5.57
N ARG A 68 11.82 -8.96 4.65
CA ARG A 68 12.92 -8.18 4.09
C ARG A 68 12.34 -6.90 3.50
N LYS A 69 12.52 -5.81 4.25
CA LYS A 69 12.23 -4.45 3.81
C LYS A 69 13.02 -4.32 2.52
N LYS A 70 12.34 -4.08 1.39
CA LYS A 70 13.02 -3.74 0.14
C LYS A 70 13.97 -2.61 0.55
N GLN A 71 15.28 -2.88 0.56
CA GLN A 71 16.29 -1.87 0.82
C GLN A 71 16.09 -0.87 -0.31
N VAL A 72 15.30 0.16 -0.03
CA VAL A 72 15.33 1.40 -0.79
C VAL A 72 16.75 1.86 -0.52
N SER A 73 17.61 1.72 -1.52
CA SER A 73 18.95 2.29 -1.50
C SER A 73 18.88 3.67 -0.87
N ASN A 74 19.74 3.87 0.12
CA ASN A 74 19.87 5.08 0.94
C ASN A 74 19.60 6.37 0.15
N TYR A 75 18.37 6.87 0.22
CA TYR A 75 18.14 8.31 0.18
C TYR A 75 17.82 8.72 1.59
N LYS A 76 18.85 9.28 2.25
CA LYS A 76 18.74 9.93 3.55
C LYS A 76 17.56 10.90 3.48
N HIS A 77 16.44 10.52 4.07
CA HIS A 77 15.38 11.47 4.38
C HIS A 77 15.81 12.20 5.65
N SER A 78 16.76 13.12 5.48
CA SER A 78 17.01 14.13 6.49
C SER A 78 15.70 14.90 6.68
N GLN A 79 15.18 14.79 7.90
CA GLN A 79 14.17 15.71 8.43
C GLN A 79 14.65 17.14 8.18
N VAL A 80 14.06 17.81 7.19
CA VAL A 80 14.24 19.25 7.01
C VAL A 80 12.99 19.92 7.52
N LYS A 81 13.15 20.48 8.72
CA LYS A 81 12.29 21.49 9.33
C LYS A 81 11.88 22.52 8.28
N ASN A 82 10.60 22.91 8.32
CA ASN A 82 10.08 24.12 7.70
C ASN A 82 11.08 25.27 7.80
N LYS A 83 11.72 25.64 6.68
CA LYS A 83 12.32 26.96 6.46
C LYS A 83 12.31 27.30 4.98
N ASP A 84 11.59 28.37 4.70
CA ASP A 84 11.69 29.29 3.57
C ASP A 84 11.49 28.80 2.14
N LYS A 85 10.33 29.21 1.61
CA LYS A 85 10.01 29.35 0.19
C LYS A 85 11.10 30.18 -0.50
N LYS A 86 12.01 29.55 -1.24
CA LYS A 86 12.64 30.18 -2.40
C LYS A 86 12.03 29.61 -3.67
N LYS A 87 11.23 30.44 -4.35
CA LYS A 87 10.82 30.25 -5.74
C LYS A 87 12.09 30.13 -6.59
N VAL A 88 12.35 28.95 -7.14
CA VAL A 88 13.32 28.80 -8.23
C VAL A 88 12.56 29.12 -9.51
N SER A 89 12.90 30.26 -10.11
CA SER A 89 12.46 30.61 -11.46
C SER A 89 13.10 29.65 -12.45
N TYR A 90 12.29 28.89 -13.18
CA TYR A 90 12.76 28.15 -14.34
C TYR A 90 13.27 29.15 -15.37
N SER A 91 14.59 29.21 -15.56
CA SER A 91 15.17 29.87 -16.73
C SER A 91 14.67 29.10 -17.95
N LYS A 92 14.11 29.85 -18.89
CA LYS A 92 13.57 29.42 -20.18
C LYS A 92 14.71 28.86 -21.03
N GLY A 93 15.13 27.62 -20.76
CA GLY A 93 16.16 26.88 -21.48
C GLY A 93 15.59 25.53 -21.86
N THR A 94 15.70 25.22 -23.15
CA THR A 94 15.20 24.04 -23.85
C THR A 94 15.44 22.76 -23.06
N SER A 95 14.38 22.16 -22.51
CA SER A 95 14.46 20.83 -21.91
C SER A 95 14.80 19.81 -23.00
N ASP A 96 15.93 19.14 -22.87
CA ASP A 96 16.36 18.14 -23.84
C ASP A 96 15.44 16.92 -23.80
N ILE A 97 15.34 16.20 -24.92
CA ILE A 97 14.54 14.95 -25.01
C ILE A 97 15.00 13.94 -23.96
N LEU A 98 16.29 13.95 -23.63
CA LEU A 98 16.86 13.15 -22.53
C LEU A 98 16.30 13.56 -21.17
N ASP A 99 16.07 14.85 -20.90
CA ASP A 99 15.44 15.30 -19.66
C ASP A 99 14.00 14.79 -19.56
N VAL A 100 13.23 14.86 -20.64
CA VAL A 100 11.85 14.37 -20.68
C VAL A 100 11.78 12.85 -20.47
N LEU A 101 12.72 12.10 -21.07
CA LEU A 101 12.78 10.64 -20.99
C LEU A 101 13.29 10.14 -19.63
N LEU A 102 14.31 10.79 -19.07
CA LEU A 102 14.84 10.49 -17.73
C LEU A 102 13.82 10.84 -16.64
N VAL A 103 13.04 11.90 -16.84
CA VAL A 103 12.02 12.33 -15.89
C VAL A 103 10.85 11.34 -15.83
N ARG A 104 10.53 10.56 -16.89
CA ARG A 104 9.42 9.56 -16.89
C ARG A 104 8.10 10.11 -16.34
N THR A 105 7.90 11.42 -16.29
CA THR A 105 6.70 11.99 -15.68
C THR A 105 5.63 12.04 -16.75
N LYS A 106 4.66 11.14 -16.65
CA LYS A 106 3.28 11.56 -16.89
C LYS A 106 3.11 12.89 -16.16
N ALA A 107 2.64 13.92 -16.86
CA ALA A 107 2.42 15.23 -16.27
C ALA A 107 1.79 15.06 -14.87
N PRO A 108 2.30 15.74 -13.84
CA PRO A 108 1.81 15.55 -12.48
C PRO A 108 0.31 15.75 -12.50
N SER A 109 -0.43 14.78 -11.96
CA SER A 109 -1.88 14.87 -11.95
C SER A 109 -2.28 16.15 -11.22
N LYS A 110 -3.10 17.00 -11.83
CA LYS A 110 -3.69 18.19 -11.17
C LYS A 110 -4.61 17.84 -9.97
N ARG A 111 -4.71 16.56 -9.62
CA ARG A 111 -5.58 16.03 -8.57
C ARG A 111 -4.90 16.24 -7.22
N VAL A 112 -5.59 16.93 -6.32
CA VAL A 112 -5.19 17.09 -4.91
C VAL A 112 -6.09 16.18 -4.08
N TYR A 113 -5.50 15.38 -3.18
CA TYR A 113 -6.28 14.56 -2.26
C TYR A 113 -6.85 15.43 -1.13
N GLN A 114 -8.15 15.36 -0.96
CA GLN A 114 -8.87 15.98 0.15
C GLN A 114 -9.96 15.01 0.61
N GLY A 115 -10.09 14.78 1.91
CA GLY A 115 -11.13 13.92 2.49
C GLY A 115 -12.39 14.71 2.83
N PHE A 116 -13.56 14.15 2.50
CA PHE A 116 -14.88 14.67 2.86
C PHE A 116 -15.76 13.53 3.36
N TYR A 117 -16.70 13.86 4.24
CA TYR A 117 -17.79 12.95 4.61
C TYR A 117 -18.90 13.06 3.58
N PHE A 118 -19.45 11.91 3.17
CA PHE A 118 -20.60 11.83 2.27
C PHE A 118 -21.71 11.06 2.98
N ASP A 119 -22.94 11.48 2.75
CA ASP A 119 -24.12 10.76 3.23
C ASP A 119 -24.27 9.40 2.53
N LYS A 120 -25.06 8.51 3.13
CA LYS A 120 -25.15 7.10 2.71
C LYS A 120 -25.70 6.94 1.30
N ASP A 121 -26.68 7.76 0.95
CA ASP A 121 -27.31 7.84 -0.38
C ASP A 121 -26.30 8.32 -1.42
N VAL A 122 -25.57 9.41 -1.17
CA VAL A 122 -24.54 9.94 -2.07
C VAL A 122 -23.41 8.91 -2.26
N LEU A 123 -22.99 8.26 -1.18
CA LEU A 123 -21.96 7.22 -1.22
C LEU A 123 -22.39 6.00 -2.02
N SER A 124 -23.67 5.62 -1.98
CA SER A 124 -24.21 4.50 -2.78
C SER A 124 -24.07 4.76 -4.28
N ILE A 125 -24.36 5.99 -4.72
CA ILE A 125 -24.23 6.41 -6.13
C ILE A 125 -22.75 6.42 -6.54
N ILE A 126 -21.86 6.99 -5.72
CA ILE A 126 -20.42 7.00 -6.01
C ILE A 126 -19.85 5.57 -6.09
N ASN A 127 -20.34 4.67 -5.24
CA ASN A 127 -19.87 3.28 -5.20
C ASN A 127 -20.41 2.41 -6.34
N SER A 128 -21.51 2.79 -6.98
CA SER A 128 -22.01 2.12 -8.19
C SER A 128 -21.03 2.19 -9.36
N VAL A 129 -20.14 3.20 -9.37
CA VAL A 129 -19.20 3.45 -10.46
C VAL A 129 -17.86 2.72 -10.22
N PRO A 130 -17.21 2.16 -11.26
CA PRO A 130 -15.91 1.52 -11.14
C PRO A 130 -14.85 2.43 -10.53
N LYS A 131 -13.91 1.84 -9.77
CA LYS A 131 -12.90 2.56 -8.95
C LYS A 131 -12.12 3.63 -9.71
N ASN A 132 -11.88 3.44 -11.00
CA ASN A 132 -11.08 4.35 -11.82
C ASN A 132 -11.79 5.67 -12.16
N TYR A 133 -13.13 5.69 -12.11
CA TYR A 133 -13.95 6.83 -12.54
C TYR A 133 -14.64 7.56 -11.38
N LYS A 134 -14.50 7.07 -10.12
CA LYS A 134 -15.16 7.69 -8.95
C LYS A 134 -14.78 9.16 -8.76
N SER A 135 -13.49 9.46 -8.80
CA SER A 135 -13.01 10.84 -8.64
C SER A 135 -13.42 11.74 -9.80
N GLU A 136 -13.58 11.18 -10.99
CA GLU A 136 -14.00 11.93 -12.18
C GLU A 136 -15.48 12.29 -12.10
N LEU A 137 -16.33 11.32 -11.72
CA LEU A 137 -17.74 11.53 -11.45
C LEU A 137 -17.97 12.66 -10.42
N VAL A 138 -17.30 12.58 -9.26
CA VAL A 138 -17.46 13.57 -8.20
C VAL A 138 -17.02 14.96 -8.67
N ASN A 139 -15.89 15.04 -9.37
CA ASN A 139 -15.39 16.32 -9.87
C ASN A 139 -16.31 16.94 -10.93
N GLU A 140 -16.81 16.16 -11.88
CA GLU A 140 -17.71 16.66 -12.93
C GLU A 140 -19.07 17.06 -12.37
N ALA A 141 -19.62 16.28 -11.42
CA ALA A 141 -20.85 16.64 -10.72
C ALA A 141 -20.70 17.97 -9.97
N LEU A 142 -19.63 18.14 -9.19
CA LEU A 142 -19.36 19.37 -8.46
C LEU A 142 -19.11 20.56 -9.41
N ARG A 143 -18.35 20.36 -10.50
CA ARG A 143 -18.12 21.42 -11.51
C ARG A 143 -19.41 21.89 -12.14
N LYS A 144 -20.33 20.99 -12.47
CA LYS A 144 -21.62 21.34 -13.04
C LYS A 144 -22.43 22.20 -12.06
N VAL A 145 -22.52 21.77 -10.80
CA VAL A 145 -23.22 22.52 -9.75
C VAL A 145 -22.57 23.88 -9.50
N PHE A 146 -21.25 23.95 -9.42
CA PHE A 146 -20.54 25.23 -9.21
C PHE A 146 -20.69 26.20 -10.39
N LYS A 147 -20.70 25.72 -11.63
CA LYS A 147 -21.00 26.54 -12.81
C LYS A 147 -22.43 27.08 -12.79
N GLU A 148 -23.41 26.22 -12.48
CA GLU A 148 -24.82 26.63 -12.35
C GLU A 148 -25.02 27.68 -11.25
N LYS A 149 -24.20 27.65 -10.20
CA LYS A 149 -24.21 28.61 -9.10
C LYS A 149 -23.28 29.81 -9.30
N GLY A 150 -22.54 29.89 -10.41
CA GLY A 150 -21.61 30.99 -10.69
C GLY A 150 -20.36 31.04 -9.80
N LEU A 151 -19.99 29.91 -9.19
CA LEU A 151 -18.80 29.78 -8.33
C LEU A 151 -17.54 29.37 -9.12
N LEU A 152 -17.73 28.91 -10.37
CA LEU A 152 -16.72 28.52 -11.36
C LEU A 152 -17.17 28.96 -12.76
#